data_AF-A0A7Y0DYK1-F1
#
_entry.id   AF-A0A7Y0DYK1-F1
#
_cell.length_a   1.000
_cell.length_b   1.000
_cell.length_c   1.000
_cell.angle_alpha   90.00
_cell.angle_beta   90.00
_cell.angle_gamma   90.00
#
_symmetry.space_group_name_H-M   'P 1'
#
loop_
_entity.id
_entity.type
_entity.pdbx_description
1 polymer ?
#
loop_
_entity_poly.entity_id
_entity_poly.type
_entity_poly.pdbx_seq_one_letter_code
_entity_poly.pdbx_strand_id
1 'polypeptide(L)'
;MDFSFQVISHNFPYLVSAARWTILISFLGMLVGLLLGIGICAARLSHHGWLRRAAALYISFFRGVPLLVQLLAFFYILPYAGVNLPATVAAFLSIGMCSAAYNAEILRGSLQAISPGQREAADALGIPPLALWRRILVPQALRIGLPSHINELILLVKVSSLASVVGIGELTRVAQNITGQTYRPLEIYMATAVIYFVINALIAWGGRRLERRLGVGQR
;
A
#
# COMPACT_ATOMS: atom_id res chain seq x y z
N MET A 1 12.27 -23.78 28.48
CA MET A 1 11.63 -22.49 28.77
C MET A 1 10.14 -22.73 28.74
N ASP A 2 9.44 -22.42 29.82
CA ASP A 2 7.98 -22.57 29.86
C ASP A 2 7.32 -21.36 29.22
N PHE A 3 6.32 -21.63 28.39
CA PHE A 3 5.47 -20.61 27.76
C PHE A 3 4.67 -19.89 28.85
N SER A 4 4.72 -18.55 28.89
CA SER A 4 3.94 -17.76 29.85
C SER A 4 2.92 -16.84 29.19
N PHE A 5 1.63 -17.14 29.39
CA PHE A 5 0.54 -16.28 28.92
C PHE A 5 0.50 -14.93 29.65
N GLN A 6 1.02 -14.87 30.88
CA GLN A 6 1.08 -13.63 31.67
C GLN A 6 1.96 -12.56 31.01
N VAL A 7 3.03 -12.99 30.32
CA VAL A 7 3.90 -12.07 29.56
C VAL A 7 3.11 -11.41 28.42
N ILE A 8 2.24 -12.17 27.75
CA ILE A 8 1.38 -11.66 26.68
C ILE A 8 0.38 -10.66 27.26
N SER A 9 -0.39 -11.06 28.28
CA SER A 9 -1.47 -10.22 28.82
C SER A 9 -0.96 -8.90 29.38
N HIS A 10 0.21 -8.90 30.03
CA HIS A 10 0.84 -7.69 30.55
C HIS A 10 1.29 -6.72 29.45
N ASN A 11 1.80 -7.26 28.33
CA ASN A 11 2.35 -6.44 27.24
C ASN A 11 1.36 -6.11 26.12
N PHE A 12 0.21 -6.79 26.09
CA PHE A 12 -0.81 -6.65 25.06
C PHE A 12 -1.27 -5.20 24.83
N PRO A 13 -1.52 -4.37 25.86
CA PRO A 13 -1.92 -2.97 25.65
C PRO A 13 -0.87 -2.14 24.88
N TYR A 14 0.42 -2.40 25.10
CA TYR A 14 1.50 -1.71 24.39
C TYR A 14 1.55 -2.13 22.92
N LEU A 15 1.36 -3.42 22.63
CA LEU A 15 1.29 -3.93 21.25
C LEU A 15 0.08 -3.35 20.49
N VAL A 16 -1.10 -3.32 21.13
CA VAL A 16 -2.30 -2.71 20.53
C VAL A 16 -2.12 -1.20 20.31
N SER A 17 -1.49 -0.50 21.25
CA SER A 17 -1.15 0.92 21.08
C SER A 17 -0.17 1.14 19.93
N ALA A 18 0.79 0.24 19.72
CA ALA A 18 1.74 0.31 18.62
C ALA A 18 1.09 0.03 17.25
N ALA A 19 0.07 -0.84 17.21
CA ALA A 19 -0.67 -1.18 16.00
C ALA A 19 -1.30 0.04 15.30
N ARG A 20 -1.60 1.11 16.04
CA ARG A 20 -2.09 2.38 15.46
C ARG A 20 -1.08 2.99 14.48
N TRP A 21 0.22 2.88 14.76
CA TRP A 21 1.28 3.38 13.89
C TRP A 21 1.41 2.50 12.65
N THR A 22 1.34 1.17 12.81
CA THR A 22 1.29 0.24 11.68
C THR A 22 0.14 0.59 10.73
N ILE A 23 -1.08 0.78 11.25
CA ILE A 23 -2.26 1.16 10.45
C ILE A 23 -2.06 2.53 9.78
N LEU A 24 -1.56 3.53 10.53
CA LEU A 24 -1.35 4.88 10.02
C LEU A 24 -0.33 4.90 8.87
N ILE A 25 0.80 4.21 9.03
CA ILE A 25 1.84 4.10 8.00
C ILE A 25 1.31 3.44 6.74
N SER A 26 0.60 2.32 6.90
CA SER A 26 0.05 1.59 5.75
C SER A 26 -1.04 2.38 5.02
N PHE A 27 -1.93 3.04 5.76
CA PHE A 27 -3.02 3.82 5.15
C PHE A 27 -2.51 5.10 4.49
N LEU A 28 -1.60 5.84 5.13
CA LEU A 28 -1.00 7.04 4.52
C LEU A 28 -0.11 6.66 3.33
N GLY A 29 0.66 5.58 3.42
CA GLY A 29 1.41 5.03 2.31
C GLY A 29 0.51 4.68 1.12
N MET A 30 -0.62 4.02 1.39
CA MET A 30 -1.63 3.72 0.36
C MET A 30 -2.23 4.98 -0.25
N LEU A 31 -2.55 6.00 0.57
CA LEU A 31 -3.12 7.26 0.10
C LEU A 31 -2.15 8.00 -0.82
N VAL A 32 -0.89 8.16 -0.41
CA VAL A 32 0.17 8.75 -1.24
C VAL A 32 0.37 7.92 -2.51
N GLY A 33 0.40 6.60 -2.38
CA GLY A 33 0.52 5.66 -3.49
C GLY A 33 -0.61 5.80 -4.52
N LEU A 34 -1.86 5.90 -4.08
CA LEU A 34 -3.01 6.11 -4.96
C LEU A 34 -2.93 7.46 -5.68
N LEU A 35 -2.67 8.55 -4.95
CA LEU A 35 -2.62 9.89 -5.51
C LEU A 35 -1.52 10.01 -6.58
N LEU A 36 -0.30 9.56 -6.27
CA LEU A 36 0.81 9.55 -7.22
C LEU A 36 0.58 8.53 -8.34
N GLY A 37 0.05 7.36 -8.02
CA GLY A 37 -0.22 6.27 -8.95
C GLY A 37 -1.21 6.66 -10.05
N ILE A 38 -2.20 7.51 -9.75
CA ILE A 38 -3.10 8.09 -10.77
C ILE A 38 -2.30 8.91 -11.79
N GLY A 39 -1.43 9.80 -11.32
CA GLY A 39 -0.59 10.62 -12.19
C GLY A 39 0.38 9.78 -13.04
N ILE A 40 1.03 8.79 -12.42
CA ILE A 40 1.95 7.87 -13.11
C ILE A 40 1.21 7.02 -14.13
N CYS A 41 0.02 6.52 -13.81
CA CYS A 41 -0.84 5.79 -14.76
C CYS A 41 -1.21 6.66 -15.96
N ALA A 42 -1.62 7.91 -15.72
CA ALA A 42 -1.94 8.86 -16.78
C ALA A 42 -0.71 9.14 -17.69
N ALA A 43 0.48 9.35 -17.11
CA ALA A 43 1.71 9.50 -17.86
C ALA A 43 2.06 8.23 -18.68
N ARG A 44 1.82 7.04 -18.11
CA ARG A 44 2.04 5.75 -18.76
C ARG A 44 1.09 5.51 -19.95
N LEU A 45 -0.12 6.07 -19.89
CA LEU A 45 -1.12 6.01 -20.97
C LEU A 45 -1.00 7.16 -21.98
N SER A 46 -0.09 8.11 -21.77
CA SER A 46 0.06 9.29 -22.63
C SER A 46 0.50 8.93 -24.05
N HIS A 47 0.05 9.71 -25.03
CA HIS A 47 0.53 9.66 -26.41
C HIS A 47 1.99 10.12 -26.54
N HIS A 48 2.46 10.98 -25.61
CA HIS A 48 3.82 11.48 -25.62
C HIS A 48 4.81 10.38 -25.20
N GLY A 49 5.66 9.96 -26.13
CA GLY A 49 6.58 8.85 -25.93
C GLY A 49 7.53 9.02 -24.73
N TRP A 50 7.95 10.25 -24.42
CA TRP A 50 8.84 10.54 -23.30
C TRP A 50 8.16 10.35 -21.93
N LEU A 51 6.93 10.85 -21.74
CA LEU A 51 6.14 10.63 -20.51
C LEU A 51 5.93 9.14 -20.26
N ARG A 52 5.57 8.42 -21.31
CA ARG A 52 5.34 6.97 -21.25
C ARG A 52 6.58 6.18 -20.85
N ARG A 53 7.76 6.60 -21.33
CA ARG A 53 9.07 6.00 -20.97
C ARG A 53 9.48 6.37 -19.55
N ALA A 54 9.32 7.62 -19.14
CA ALA A 54 9.63 8.07 -17.78
C ALA A 54 8.77 7.33 -16.73
N ALA A 55 7.46 7.22 -16.98
CA ALA A 55 6.57 6.46 -16.11
C ALA A 55 6.92 4.96 -16.09
N ALA A 56 7.30 4.37 -17.23
CA ALA A 56 7.74 2.98 -17.28
C ALA A 56 9.01 2.76 -16.44
N LEU A 57 9.99 3.64 -16.55
CA LEU A 57 11.23 3.57 -15.78
C LEU A 57 10.95 3.70 -14.28
N TYR A 58 10.12 4.66 -13.87
CA TYR A 58 9.67 4.81 -12.48
C TYR A 58 9.05 3.50 -11.98
N ILE A 59 8.08 2.94 -12.72
CA ILE A 59 7.37 1.72 -12.32
C ILE A 59 8.36 0.55 -12.20
N SER A 60 9.23 0.36 -13.20
CA SER A 60 10.23 -0.71 -13.20
C SER A 60 11.21 -0.59 -12.04
N PHE A 61 11.67 0.61 -11.71
CA PHE A 61 12.58 0.85 -10.60
C PHE A 61 11.92 0.53 -9.25
N PHE A 62 10.77 1.16 -8.95
CA PHE A 62 10.12 1.02 -7.64
C PHE A 62 9.51 -0.37 -7.40
N ARG A 63 9.17 -1.11 -8.46
CA ARG A 63 8.76 -2.53 -8.34
C ARG A 63 9.93 -3.51 -8.39
N GLY A 64 11.08 -3.11 -8.93
CA GLY A 64 12.27 -3.94 -9.07
C GLY A 64 13.22 -3.87 -7.86
N VAL A 65 13.24 -2.74 -7.15
CA VAL A 65 14.08 -2.53 -5.97
C VAL A 65 13.31 -2.91 -4.71
N PRO A 66 13.88 -3.69 -3.76
CA PRO A 66 13.20 -4.03 -2.52
C PRO A 66 12.81 -2.78 -1.71
N LEU A 67 11.59 -2.75 -1.17
CA LEU A 67 11.09 -1.61 -0.40
C LEU A 67 11.97 -1.27 0.81
N LEU A 68 12.60 -2.26 1.45
CA LEU A 68 13.57 -2.01 2.52
C LEU A 68 14.75 -1.16 2.02
N VAL A 69 15.31 -1.48 0.85
CA VAL A 69 16.42 -0.72 0.25
C VAL A 69 15.96 0.70 -0.07
N GLN A 70 14.74 0.88 -0.57
CA GLN A 70 14.17 2.20 -0.82
C GLN A 70 14.03 3.01 0.48
N LEU A 71 13.50 2.41 1.55
CA LEU A 71 13.39 3.06 2.86
C LEU A 71 14.76 3.50 3.39
N LEU A 72 15.75 2.60 3.32
CA LEU A 72 17.12 2.90 3.76
C LEU A 72 17.76 3.99 2.91
N ALA A 73 17.52 4.00 1.60
CA ALA A 73 17.98 5.08 0.74
C ALA A 73 17.35 6.43 1.14
N PHE A 74 16.05 6.43 1.42
CA PHE A 74 15.34 7.64 1.85
C PHE A 74 15.83 8.19 3.18
N PHE A 75 16.20 7.30 4.10
CA PHE A 75 16.61 7.70 5.44
C PHE A 75 18.12 7.98 5.56
N TYR A 76 18.97 7.16 4.94
CA TYR A 76 20.43 7.23 5.09
C TYR A 76 21.15 7.88 3.91
N ILE A 77 20.63 7.80 2.69
CA ILE A 77 21.33 8.31 1.49
C ILE A 77 20.95 9.76 1.18
N LEU A 78 19.67 10.13 1.26
CA LEU A 78 19.22 11.51 1.02
C LEU A 78 19.94 12.59 1.87
N PRO A 79 20.31 12.34 3.15
CA PRO A 79 21.13 13.26 3.92
C PRO A 79 22.44 13.68 3.24
N TYR A 80 23.11 12.77 2.52
CA TYR A 80 24.34 13.10 1.77
C TYR A 80 24.08 14.03 0.59
N ALA A 81 22.83 14.11 0.10
CA ALA A 81 22.40 15.09 -0.89
C ALA A 81 21.86 16.39 -0.25
N GLY A 82 22.04 16.57 1.05
CA GLY A 82 21.59 17.76 1.80
C GLY A 82 20.13 17.71 2.25
N VAL A 83 19.44 16.58 2.07
CA VAL A 83 18.02 16.42 2.43
C VAL A 83 17.88 15.54 3.67
N ASN A 84 17.68 16.17 4.83
CA ASN A 84 17.47 15.47 6.09
C ASN A 84 15.97 15.28 6.36
N LEU A 85 15.52 14.03 6.30
CA LEU A 85 14.12 13.68 6.57
C LEU A 85 13.98 13.02 7.94
N PRO A 86 12.96 13.41 8.74
CA PRO A 86 12.56 12.61 9.90
C PRO A 86 12.23 11.18 9.46
N ALA A 87 12.50 10.18 10.31
CA ALA A 87 12.28 8.76 10.01
C ALA A 87 10.84 8.50 9.52
N THR A 88 9.85 9.14 10.14
CA THR A 88 8.43 9.04 9.77
C THR A 88 8.17 9.52 8.34
N VAL A 89 8.77 10.64 7.94
CA VAL A 89 8.63 11.19 6.58
C VAL A 89 9.33 10.29 5.57
N ALA A 90 10.54 9.80 5.88
CA ALA A 90 11.25 8.84 5.04
C ALA A 90 10.41 7.58 4.81
N ALA A 91 9.78 7.05 5.85
CA ALA A 91 8.90 5.88 5.77
C ALA A 91 7.64 6.14 4.93
N PHE A 92 6.93 7.25 5.15
CA PHE A 92 5.74 7.56 4.36
C PHE A 92 6.07 7.77 2.88
N LEU A 93 7.18 8.46 2.58
CA LEU A 93 7.59 8.73 1.20
C LEU A 93 8.07 7.46 0.49
N SER A 94 8.95 6.66 1.11
CA SER A 94 9.45 5.45 0.46
C SER A 94 8.32 4.43 0.21
N ILE A 95 7.44 4.23 1.21
CA ILE A 95 6.28 3.33 1.09
C ILE A 95 5.30 3.88 0.06
N GLY A 96 5.00 5.18 0.11
CA GLY A 96 4.08 5.84 -0.83
C GLY A 96 4.57 5.79 -2.27
N MET A 97 5.86 6.07 -2.53
CA MET A 97 6.42 6.02 -3.88
C MET A 97 6.45 4.58 -4.43
N CYS A 98 6.80 3.60 -3.60
CA CYS A 98 6.73 2.20 -3.99
C CYS A 98 5.29 1.80 -4.34
N SER A 99 4.34 2.08 -3.44
CA SER A 99 2.93 1.80 -3.65
C SER A 99 2.36 2.54 -4.85
N ALA A 100 2.88 3.72 -5.19
CA ALA A 100 2.47 4.45 -6.39
C ALA A 100 2.77 3.68 -7.68
N ALA A 101 3.89 2.95 -7.74
CA ALA A 101 4.22 2.11 -8.88
C ALA A 101 3.26 0.92 -9.02
N TYR A 102 2.91 0.27 -7.90
CA TYR A 102 1.93 -0.82 -7.88
C TYR A 102 0.52 -0.30 -8.23
N ASN A 103 0.07 0.79 -7.61
CA ASN A 103 -1.21 1.42 -7.90
C ASN A 103 -1.33 1.88 -9.36
N ALA A 104 -0.27 2.44 -9.96
CA ALA A 104 -0.27 2.82 -11.36
C ALA A 104 -0.52 1.63 -12.29
N GLU A 105 0.08 0.48 -12.00
CA GLU A 105 -0.10 -0.74 -12.77
C GLU A 105 -1.46 -1.40 -12.52
N ILE A 106 -1.97 -1.35 -11.29
CA ILE A 106 -3.35 -1.77 -10.98
C ILE A 106 -4.34 -0.95 -11.79
N LEU A 107 -4.22 0.39 -11.78
CA LEU A 107 -5.09 1.28 -12.53
C LEU A 107 -4.99 1.04 -14.04
N ARG A 108 -3.76 0.90 -14.56
CA ARG A 108 -3.51 0.61 -15.98
C ARG A 108 -4.14 -0.71 -16.39
N GLY A 109 -3.93 -1.78 -15.62
CA GLY A 109 -4.52 -3.09 -15.86
C GLY A 109 -6.04 -3.06 -15.81
N SER A 110 -6.61 -2.31 -14.86
CA SER A 110 -8.06 -2.14 -14.72
C SER A 110 -8.69 -1.40 -15.91
N LEU A 111 -8.02 -0.36 -16.42
CA LEU A 111 -8.46 0.37 -17.61
C LEU A 111 -8.36 -0.49 -18.88
N GLN A 112 -7.33 -1.33 -19.00
CA GLN A 112 -7.15 -2.22 -20.15
C GLN A 112 -8.11 -3.41 -20.15
N ALA A 113 -8.65 -3.79 -18.99
CA ALA A 113 -9.64 -4.85 -18.87
C ALA A 113 -11.05 -4.43 -19.35
N ILE A 114 -11.28 -3.14 -19.58
CA ILE A 114 -12.54 -2.62 -20.13
C ILE A 114 -12.58 -2.91 -21.64
N SER A 115 -13.69 -3.46 -22.13
CA SER A 115 -13.87 -3.76 -23.55
C SER A 115 -13.67 -2.50 -24.42
N PRO A 116 -12.89 -2.58 -25.52
CA PRO A 116 -12.71 -1.46 -26.43
C PRO A 116 -14.04 -0.98 -27.05
N GLY A 117 -15.01 -1.88 -27.21
CA GLY A 117 -16.36 -1.55 -27.72
C GLY A 117 -17.12 -0.53 -26.87
N GLN A 118 -16.77 -0.34 -25.59
CA GLN A 118 -17.35 0.74 -24.78
C GLN A 118 -16.96 2.13 -25.31
N ARG A 119 -15.76 2.28 -25.86
CA ARG A 119 -15.31 3.53 -26.47
C ARG A 119 -15.97 3.72 -27.84
N GLU A 120 -15.98 2.68 -28.66
CA GLU A 120 -16.61 2.70 -29.99
C GLU A 120 -18.11 3.02 -29.91
N ALA A 121 -18.84 2.43 -28.95
CA ALA A 121 -20.25 2.73 -28.72
C ALA A 121 -20.46 4.16 -28.22
N ALA A 122 -19.58 4.66 -27.35
CA ALA A 122 -19.66 6.04 -26.87
C ALA A 122 -19.42 7.04 -28.00
N ASP A 123 -18.46 6.76 -28.90
CA ASP A 123 -18.18 7.57 -30.08
C ASP A 123 -19.38 7.56 -31.05
N ALA A 124 -20.00 6.40 -31.28
CA ALA A 124 -21.19 6.27 -32.13
C ALA A 124 -22.42 7.02 -31.58
N LEU A 125 -22.54 7.14 -30.25
CA LEU A 125 -23.59 7.89 -29.57
C LEU A 125 -23.25 9.38 -29.39
N GLY A 126 -22.10 9.85 -29.89
CA GLY A 126 -21.65 11.24 -29.75
C GLY A 126 -21.37 11.65 -28.30
N ILE A 127 -21.05 10.70 -27.42
CA ILE A 127 -20.73 10.98 -26.01
C ILE A 127 -19.38 11.70 -25.95
N PRO A 128 -19.29 12.91 -25.35
CA PRO A 128 -18.04 13.63 -25.32
C PRO A 128 -16.99 12.91 -24.44
N PRO A 129 -15.69 13.01 -24.76
CA PRO A 129 -14.63 12.25 -24.09
C PRO A 129 -14.63 12.40 -22.56
N LEU A 130 -14.88 13.61 -22.05
CA LEU A 130 -14.94 13.85 -20.61
C LEU A 130 -16.11 13.10 -19.93
N ALA A 131 -17.26 13.01 -20.62
CA ALA A 131 -18.40 12.26 -20.12
C ALA A 131 -18.13 10.75 -20.16
N LEU A 132 -17.51 10.25 -21.24
CA LEU A 132 -17.04 8.87 -21.36
C LEU A 132 -16.10 8.50 -20.21
N TRP A 133 -15.08 9.30 -19.95
CA TRP A 133 -14.14 9.05 -18.85
C TRP A 133 -14.82 9.07 -17.49
N ARG A 134 -15.55 10.15 -17.17
CA ARG A 134 -16.12 10.35 -15.83
C ARG A 134 -17.27 9.39 -15.51
N ARG A 135 -18.13 9.07 -16.48
CA ARG A 135 -19.37 8.32 -16.25
C ARG A 135 -19.25 6.83 -16.58
N ILE A 136 -18.33 6.44 -17.46
CA ILE A 136 -18.26 5.07 -17.97
C ILE A 136 -16.93 4.43 -17.58
N LEU A 137 -15.79 4.96 -18.06
CA LEU A 137 -14.49 4.29 -17.90
C LEU A 137 -13.97 4.30 -16.46
N VAL A 138 -13.95 5.45 -15.79
CA VAL A 138 -13.40 5.57 -14.42
C VAL A 138 -14.20 4.71 -13.43
N PRO A 139 -15.54 4.77 -13.36
CA PRO A 139 -16.30 3.93 -12.44
C PRO A 139 -16.10 2.42 -12.69
N GLN A 140 -16.00 2.01 -13.95
CA GLN A 140 -15.72 0.61 -14.29
C GLN A 140 -14.31 0.19 -13.88
N ALA A 141 -13.30 1.00 -14.18
CA ALA A 141 -11.92 0.73 -13.81
C ALA A 141 -11.74 0.64 -12.29
N LEU A 142 -12.39 1.52 -11.52
CA LEU A 142 -12.37 1.46 -10.06
C LEU A 142 -12.97 0.16 -9.52
N ARG A 143 -14.07 -0.32 -10.11
CA ARG A 143 -14.68 -1.61 -9.73
C ARG A 143 -13.78 -2.79 -10.06
N ILE A 144 -13.16 -2.79 -11.25
CA ILE A 144 -12.23 -3.85 -11.69
C ILE A 144 -10.97 -3.88 -10.80
N GLY A 145 -10.42 -2.71 -10.47
CA GLY A 145 -9.19 -2.59 -9.70
C GLY A 145 -9.35 -2.75 -8.19
N LEU A 146 -10.57 -2.63 -7.66
CA LEU A 146 -10.83 -2.64 -6.22
C LEU A 146 -10.21 -3.85 -5.48
N PRO A 147 -10.37 -5.10 -5.94
CA PRO A 147 -9.76 -6.25 -5.25
C PRO A 147 -8.24 -6.15 -5.17
N SER A 148 -7.61 -5.61 -6.22
CA SER A 148 -6.16 -5.42 -6.26
C SER A 148 -5.70 -4.31 -5.31
N HIS A 149 -6.46 -3.22 -5.17
CA HIS A 149 -6.18 -2.17 -4.19
C HIS A 149 -6.35 -2.66 -2.74
N ILE A 150 -7.35 -3.50 -2.46
CA ILE A 150 -7.51 -4.13 -1.15
C ILE A 150 -6.29 -5.01 -0.84
N ASN A 151 -5.85 -5.82 -1.81
CA ASN A 151 -4.67 -6.66 -1.64
C ASN A 151 -3.38 -5.84 -1.45
N GLU A 152 -3.24 -4.71 -2.15
CA GLU A 152 -2.14 -3.77 -1.95
C GLU A 152 -2.14 -3.21 -0.52
N LEU A 153 -3.29 -2.78 0.01
CA LEU A 153 -3.37 -2.31 1.39
C LEU A 153 -2.99 -3.40 2.41
N ILE A 154 -3.42 -4.65 2.20
CA ILE A 154 -3.01 -5.80 3.03
C ILE A 154 -1.49 -6.01 2.96
N LEU A 155 -0.90 -5.87 1.79
CA LEU A 155 0.56 -5.94 1.64
C LEU A 155 1.25 -4.80 2.40
N LEU A 156 0.73 -3.57 2.28
CA LEU A 156 1.23 -2.38 2.98
C LEU A 156 1.22 -2.51 4.50
N VAL A 157 0.25 -3.23 5.07
CA VAL A 157 0.24 -3.57 6.51
C VAL A 157 1.40 -4.47 6.90
N LYS A 158 1.81 -5.40 6.03
CA LYS A 158 2.95 -6.28 6.31
C LYS A 158 4.26 -5.54 6.16
N VAL A 159 4.41 -4.75 5.10
CA VAL A 159 5.66 -4.05 4.81
C VAL A 159 5.89 -2.80 5.67
N SER A 160 4.86 -2.26 6.33
CA SER A 160 5.05 -1.17 7.30
C SER A 160 5.92 -1.60 8.50
N SER A 161 6.03 -2.91 8.76
CA SER A 161 7.00 -3.46 9.72
C SER A 161 8.46 -3.08 9.42
N LEU A 162 8.80 -2.78 8.17
CA LEU A 162 10.14 -2.32 7.78
C LEU A 162 10.49 -0.96 8.40
N ALA A 163 9.48 -0.16 8.78
CA ALA A 163 9.66 1.10 9.48
C ALA A 163 10.36 0.94 10.84
N SER A 164 10.30 -0.25 11.46
CA SER A 164 11.04 -0.58 12.67
C SER A 164 12.56 -0.40 12.52
N VAL A 165 13.10 -0.62 11.32
CA VAL A 165 14.53 -0.56 11.03
C VAL A 165 15.08 0.86 11.15
N VAL A 166 14.24 1.87 10.87
CA VAL A 166 14.58 3.28 11.03
C VAL A 166 14.10 3.84 12.38
N GLY A 167 13.78 2.96 13.33
CA GLY A 167 13.47 3.31 14.72
C GLY A 167 12.04 3.77 14.97
N ILE A 168 11.13 3.67 13.99
CA ILE A 168 9.72 4.03 14.21
C ILE A 168 9.06 3.00 15.13
N GLY A 169 8.44 3.47 16.21
CA GLY A 169 7.74 2.67 17.22
C GLY A 169 6.40 2.09 16.74
N GLU A 170 6.39 1.39 15.61
CA GLU A 170 5.27 0.57 15.17
C GLU A 170 5.26 -0.81 15.85
N LEU A 171 4.28 -1.65 15.52
CA LEU A 171 4.03 -2.94 16.17
C LEU A 171 5.27 -3.84 16.28
N THR A 172 6.05 -4.00 15.20
CA THR A 172 7.26 -4.83 15.20
C THR A 172 8.36 -4.23 16.07
N ARG A 173 8.57 -2.92 16.03
CA ARG A 173 9.56 -2.24 16.89
C ARG A 173 9.23 -2.36 18.36
N VAL A 174 7.96 -2.20 18.73
CA VAL A 174 7.52 -2.35 20.13
C VAL A 174 7.68 -3.81 20.59
N ALA A 175 7.35 -4.78 19.75
CA ALA A 175 7.59 -6.20 20.03
C ALA A 175 9.09 -6.51 20.25
N GLN A 176 9.98 -5.94 19.43
CA GLN A 176 11.43 -6.07 19.61
C GLN A 176 11.91 -5.48 20.94
N ASN A 177 11.42 -4.29 21.31
CA ASN A 177 11.78 -3.65 22.57
C ASN A 177 11.35 -4.47 23.79
N ILE A 178 10.10 -4.97 23.80
CA ILE A 178 9.58 -5.82 24.88
C ILE A 178 10.37 -7.14 24.95
N THR A 179 10.69 -7.72 23.80
CA THR A 179 11.49 -8.94 23.72
C THR A 179 12.89 -8.72 24.31
N GLY A 180 13.52 -7.58 24.01
CA GLY A 180 14.84 -7.23 24.56
C GLY A 180 14.83 -7.00 26.08
N GLN A 181 13.70 -6.62 26.66
CA GLN A 181 13.54 -6.42 28.11
C GLN A 181 13.16 -7.71 28.84
N THR A 182 12.30 -8.53 28.24
CA THR A 182 11.73 -9.73 28.87
C THR A 182 12.50 -11.01 28.55
N TYR A 183 13.30 -11.02 27.47
CA TYR A 183 13.95 -12.20 26.91
C TYR A 183 12.95 -13.33 26.54
N ARG A 184 11.71 -12.97 26.20
CA ARG A 184 10.60 -13.88 25.84
C ARG A 184 10.13 -13.65 24.38
N PRO A 185 10.95 -14.01 23.38
CA PRO A 185 10.64 -13.72 21.97
C PRO A 185 9.41 -14.47 21.46
N LEU A 186 9.25 -15.73 21.87
CA LEU A 186 8.20 -16.62 21.37
C LEU A 186 6.82 -16.03 21.68
N GLU A 187 6.54 -15.75 22.95
CA GLU A 187 5.27 -15.20 23.43
C GLU A 187 4.92 -13.85 22.78
N ILE A 188 5.89 -12.95 22.71
CA ILE A 188 5.69 -11.59 22.18
C ILE A 188 5.50 -11.59 20.67
N TYR A 189 6.29 -12.37 19.92
CA TYR A 189 6.12 -12.46 18.46
C TYR A 189 4.85 -13.22 18.05
N MET A 190 4.38 -14.20 18.84
CA MET A 190 3.07 -14.81 18.60
C MET A 190 1.93 -13.80 18.80
N ALA A 191 1.94 -13.05 19.89
CA ALA A 191 0.95 -11.98 20.12
C ALA A 191 0.97 -10.95 18.98
N THR A 192 2.18 -10.56 18.55
CA THR A 192 2.38 -9.64 17.42
C THR A 192 1.83 -10.20 16.11
N ALA A 193 2.08 -11.48 15.81
CA ALA A 193 1.57 -12.15 14.61
C ALA A 193 0.04 -12.21 14.61
N VAL A 194 -0.58 -12.50 15.76
CA VAL A 194 -2.04 -12.48 15.91
C VAL A 194 -2.61 -11.08 15.65
N ILE A 195 -1.97 -10.03 16.16
CA ILE A 195 -2.41 -8.65 15.90
C ILE A 195 -2.32 -8.30 14.41
N TYR A 196 -1.18 -8.60 13.74
CA TYR A 196 -1.04 -8.42 12.29
C TYR A 196 -2.10 -9.20 11.50
N PHE A 197 -2.39 -10.44 11.92
CA PHE A 197 -3.41 -11.27 11.30
C PHE A 197 -4.80 -10.65 11.47
N VAL A 198 -5.18 -10.21 12.67
CA VAL A 198 -6.47 -9.58 12.94
C VAL A 198 -6.64 -8.31 12.10
N ILE A 199 -5.63 -7.44 12.03
CA ILE A 199 -5.68 -6.22 11.21
C ILE A 199 -5.95 -6.57 9.74
N ASN A 200 -5.17 -7.50 9.19
CA ASN A 200 -5.33 -7.93 7.79
C ASN A 200 -6.66 -8.65 7.54
N ALA A 201 -7.13 -9.45 8.48
CA ALA A 201 -8.41 -10.14 8.40
C ALA A 201 -9.59 -9.16 8.38
N LEU A 202 -9.53 -8.09 9.19
CA LEU A 202 -10.52 -7.02 9.19
C LEU A 202 -10.53 -6.24 7.86
N ILE A 203 -9.35 -5.90 7.33
CA ILE A 203 -9.23 -5.24 6.01
C ILE A 203 -9.80 -6.15 4.91
N ALA A 204 -9.43 -7.43 4.89
CA ALA A 204 -9.91 -8.39 3.91
C ALA A 204 -11.44 -8.61 4.02
N TRP A 205 -11.97 -8.68 5.23
CA TRP A 205 -13.41 -8.80 5.47
C TRP A 205 -14.17 -7.56 4.98
N GLY A 206 -13.67 -6.35 5.31
CA GLY A 206 -14.24 -5.09 4.83
C GLY A 206 -14.18 -4.98 3.31
N GLY A 207 -13.06 -5.38 2.73
CA GLY A 207 -12.84 -5.42 1.28
C GLY A 207 -13.84 -6.33 0.56
N ARG A 208 -14.02 -7.57 1.01
CA ARG A 208 -15.03 -8.49 0.45
C ARG A 208 -16.44 -7.94 0.54
N ARG A 209 -16.77 -7.22 1.62
CA ARG A 209 -18.10 -6.59 1.78
C ARG A 209 -18.29 -5.44 0.79
N LEU A 210 -17.23 -4.68 0.51
CA LEU A 210 -17.24 -3.61 -0.49
C LEU A 210 -17.34 -4.18 -1.92
N GLU A 211 -16.58 -5.22 -2.24
CA GLU A 211 -16.65 -5.92 -3.53
C GLU A 211 -18.07 -6.41 -3.85
N ARG A 212 -18.71 -7.09 -2.88
CA ARG A 212 -20.10 -7.57 -3.01
C ARG A 212 -21.09 -6.43 -3.25
N ARG A 213 -20.93 -5.29 -2.56
CA ARG A 213 -21.80 -4.12 -2.73
C ARG A 213 -21.66 -3.46 -4.10
N LEU A 214 -20.48 -3.53 -4.70
CA LEU A 214 -20.21 -2.96 -6.02
C LEU A 214 -20.44 -3.93 -7.18
N GLY A 215 -20.90 -5.16 -6.90
CA GLY A 215 -21.15 -6.18 -7.92
C GLY A 215 -19.88 -6.70 -8.58
N VAL A 216 -18.72 -6.54 -7.94
CA VAL A 216 -17.43 -7.02 -8.46
C VAL A 216 -17.43 -8.55 -8.34
N GLY A 217 -17.56 -9.26 -9.47
CA GLY A 217 -17.58 -10.73 -9.51
C GLY A 217 -18.92 -11.37 -9.91
N GLN A 218 -19.95 -10.59 -10.25
CA GLN A 218 -21.11 -11.09 -10.98
C GLN A 218 -20.81 -10.98 -12.48
N ARG A 219 -20.20 -12.02 -13.04
CA ARG A 219 -20.08 -12.25 -14.49
C ARG A 219 -20.93 -13.46 -14.85
#